data_AF-A0AAN4ZGK1-F1
#
_entry.id   AF-A0AAN4ZGK1-F1
#
_cell.length_a   1.000
_cell.length_b   1.000
_cell.length_c   1.000
_cell.angle_alpha   90.00
_cell.angle_beta   90.00
_cell.angle_gamma   90.00
#
_symmetry.space_group_name_H-M   'P 1'
#
loop_
_entity.id
_entity.type
_entity.pdbx_description
1 polymer ?
#
loop_
_entity_poly.entity_id
_entity_poly.type
_entity_poly.pdbx_seq_one_letter_code
_entity_poly.pdbx_strand_id
1 'polypeptide(L)'
;MDLIHRDLKPDNILIDEGDVLKLCDLGIVTARNVGGANTEASRSGIGTEKYKSPEQGGFFAKYSSKTDVFSLGLILVELYAWDDEFEAMFDNYRSGIQSDHILDRETAEFVKILTEVNPKCRPTCAEMLEHQFLSYC
;
A
#
# COMPACT_ATOMS: atom_id res chain seq x y z
N MET A 1 14.73 -8.30 7.91
CA MET A 1 15.18 -7.09 7.20
C MET A 1 13.94 -6.25 6.97
N ASP A 2 13.91 -5.00 7.44
CA ASP A 2 12.80 -4.07 7.15
C ASP A 2 13.09 -3.39 5.81
N LEU A 3 12.68 -4.03 4.72
CA LEU A 3 12.74 -3.47 3.37
C LEU A 3 11.43 -2.74 3.07
N ILE A 4 11.52 -1.63 2.33
CA ILE A 4 10.37 -0.82 1.91
C ILE A 4 10.47 -0.62 0.40
N HIS A 5 9.44 -0.97 -0.35
CA HIS A 5 9.38 -0.85 -1.82
C HIS A 5 9.21 0.60 -2.28
N ARG A 6 8.28 1.35 -1.66
CA ARG A 6 7.96 2.76 -1.91
C ARG A 6 7.35 3.11 -3.27
N ASP A 7 7.17 2.14 -4.17
CA ASP A 7 6.49 2.31 -5.46
C ASP A 7 5.70 1.05 -5.81
N LEU A 8 5.01 0.47 -4.82
CA LEU A 8 4.16 -0.68 -5.05
C LEU A 8 2.91 -0.23 -5.82
N LYS A 9 2.70 -0.82 -7.00
CA LYS A 9 1.60 -0.55 -7.93
C LYS A 9 1.41 -1.76 -8.86
N PRO A 10 0.29 -1.88 -9.58
CA PRO A 10 0.04 -3.02 -10.47
C PRO A 10 1.15 -3.24 -11.50
N ASP A 11 1.68 -2.18 -12.12
CA ASP A 11 2.77 -2.27 -13.10
C ASP A 11 4.06 -2.91 -12.55
N ASN A 12 4.25 -2.88 -11.22
CA ASN A 12 5.40 -3.45 -10.54
C ASN A 12 5.14 -4.85 -9.97
N ILE A 13 3.98 -5.44 -10.27
CA ILE A 13 3.60 -6.81 -9.89
C ILE A 13 3.47 -7.64 -11.17
N LEU A 14 4.47 -8.48 -11.42
CA LEU A 14 4.50 -9.37 -12.59
C LEU A 14 3.90 -10.72 -12.24
N ILE A 15 3.34 -11.39 -13.25
CA ILE A 15 2.86 -12.77 -13.18
C ILE A 15 3.71 -13.58 -14.16
N ASP A 16 4.35 -14.66 -13.69
CA ASP A 16 5.09 -15.56 -14.58
C ASP A 16 4.21 -16.69 -15.16
N GLU A 17 4.78 -17.52 -16.03
CA GLU A 17 4.06 -18.62 -16.69
C GLU A 17 3.52 -19.69 -15.72
N GLY A 18 3.94 -19.67 -14.46
CA GLY A 18 3.45 -20.57 -13.40
C GLY A 18 2.44 -19.91 -12.46
N ASP A 19 1.84 -18.79 -12.85
CA ASP A 19 0.93 -17.97 -12.03
C ASP A 19 1.58 -17.48 -10.73
N VAL A 20 2.91 -17.34 -10.70
CA VAL A 20 3.65 -16.84 -9.54
C VAL A 20 3.83 -15.33 -9.63
N LEU A 21 3.34 -14.63 -8.61
CA LEU A 21 3.53 -13.18 -8.47
C LEU A 21 4.99 -12.85 -8.14
N LYS A 22 5.55 -11.86 -8.86
CA LYS A 22 6.90 -11.34 -8.63
C LYS A 22 6.87 -9.82 -8.58
N LEU A 23 7.45 -9.26 -7.52
CA LEU A 23 7.68 -7.81 -7.44
C LEU A 23 8.88 -7.42 -8.30
N CYS A 24 8.74 -6.36 -9.09
CA CYS A 24 9.82 -5.77 -9.87
C CYS A 24 10.03 -4.29 -9.52
N ASP A 25 11.00 -3.65 -10.15
CA ASP A 25 11.40 -2.25 -9.91
C ASP A 25 11.75 -1.93 -8.44
N LEU A 26 12.83 -2.54 -7.97
CA LEU A 26 13.42 -2.27 -6.66
C LEU A 26 14.25 -0.97 -6.63
N GLY A 27 14.17 -0.11 -7.64
CA GLY A 27 15.04 1.07 -7.82
C GLY A 27 14.90 2.15 -6.73
N ILE A 28 13.86 2.03 -5.89
CA ILE A 28 13.57 2.96 -4.79
C ILE A 28 13.61 2.24 -3.42
N VAL A 29 13.90 0.94 -3.40
CA VAL A 29 13.92 0.15 -2.17
C VAL A 29 14.97 0.67 -1.20
N THR A 30 14.60 0.80 0.06
CA THR A 30 15.55 1.06 1.16
C THR A 30 15.45 -0.05 2.20
N ALA A 31 16.54 -0.30 2.91
CA ALA A 31 16.49 -0.87 4.25
C ALA A 31 16.27 0.23 5.29
N ARG A 32 15.60 -0.09 6.40
CA ARG A 32 15.58 0.74 7.61
C ARG A 32 16.99 0.75 8.22
N ASN A 33 17.68 1.90 8.21
CA ASN A 33 18.98 2.03 8.90
C ASN A 33 18.76 1.90 10.41
N VAL A 34 19.26 0.82 11.02
CA VAL A 34 19.19 0.55 12.47
C VAL A 34 20.24 1.35 13.27
N GLY A 35 21.05 2.19 12.62
CA GLY A 35 22.07 2.99 13.30
C GLY A 35 22.20 4.39 12.73
N GLY A 36 21.52 5.36 13.33
CA GLY A 36 21.93 6.77 13.51
C GLY A 36 22.31 7.66 12.32
N ALA A 37 22.59 7.12 11.13
CA ALA A 37 22.84 7.88 9.93
C ALA A 37 21.54 8.00 9.17
N ASN A 38 20.87 9.12 9.41
CA ASN A 38 19.89 9.69 8.50
C ASN A 38 20.49 9.74 7.10
N THR A 39 20.23 8.73 6.26
CA THR A 39 20.22 8.93 4.82
C THR A 39 18.96 9.74 4.51
N GLU A 40 19.03 11.01 4.92
CA GLU A 40 18.17 12.15 4.62
C GLU A 40 18.27 12.51 3.13
N ALA A 41 18.21 11.51 2.25
CA ALA A 41 17.94 11.78 0.85
C ALA A 41 16.45 12.09 0.74
N SER A 42 16.15 13.38 0.95
CA SER A 42 14.97 14.06 0.41
C SER A 42 14.66 13.49 -0.98
N ARG A 43 13.63 12.65 -1.03
CA ARG A 43 13.08 12.05 -2.25
C ARG A 43 11.61 12.44 -2.35
N SER A 44 11.30 13.69 -1.97
CA SER A 44 9.98 14.30 -2.18
C SER A 44 9.65 14.18 -3.67
N GLY A 45 8.58 13.46 -4.00
CA GLY A 45 8.12 13.28 -5.38
C GLY A 45 8.47 11.93 -6.05
N ILE A 46 8.97 10.94 -5.32
CA ILE A 46 9.27 9.62 -5.89
C ILE A 46 8.10 8.64 -5.73
N GLY A 47 7.85 7.84 -6.77
CA GLY A 47 6.75 6.88 -6.88
C GLY A 47 5.57 7.43 -7.68
N THR A 48 4.74 6.55 -8.23
CA THR A 48 3.50 6.93 -8.94
C THR A 48 2.53 7.59 -7.96
N GLU A 49 2.09 8.81 -8.27
CA GLU A 49 1.26 9.63 -7.36
C GLU A 49 0.01 8.90 -6.88
N LYS A 50 -0.61 8.09 -7.74
CA LYS A 50 -1.86 7.36 -7.50
C LYS A 50 -1.82 6.37 -6.31
N TYR A 51 -0.72 5.64 -6.11
CA TYR A 51 -0.60 4.61 -5.04
C TYR A 51 0.25 5.07 -3.85
N LYS A 52 0.80 6.28 -3.94
CA LYS A 52 1.66 6.87 -2.92
C LYS A 52 0.88 7.10 -1.62
N SER A 53 1.47 6.70 -0.50
CA SER A 53 0.86 6.92 0.81
C SER A 53 0.92 8.39 1.25
N PRO A 54 0.01 8.86 2.14
CA PRO A 54 -0.02 10.26 2.58
C PRO A 54 1.31 10.71 3.18
N GLU A 55 1.98 9.85 3.95
CA GLU A 55 3.27 10.17 4.54
C GLU A 55 4.40 10.28 3.51
N GLN A 56 4.33 9.64 2.33
CA GLN A 56 5.34 9.80 1.28
C GLN A 56 5.27 11.17 0.57
N GLY A 57 4.12 11.85 0.60
CA GLY A 57 3.94 13.18 0.00
C GLY A 57 4.48 14.33 0.87
N GLY A 58 4.80 14.08 2.15
CA GLY A 58 5.28 15.09 3.08
C GLY A 58 6.77 15.41 2.94
N PHE A 59 7.15 16.67 3.20
CA PHE A 59 8.55 17.15 3.19
C PHE A 59 9.46 16.49 4.24
N PHE A 60 8.90 15.91 5.31
CA PHE A 60 9.63 15.25 6.38
C PHE A 60 8.98 13.90 6.71
N ALA A 61 9.28 12.89 5.89
CA ALA A 61 8.63 11.60 6.03
C ALA A 61 9.56 10.56 6.65
N LYS A 62 9.34 10.25 7.94
CA LYS A 62 9.76 8.97 8.51
C LYS A 62 8.81 7.89 8.00
N TYR A 63 9.04 7.36 6.80
CA TYR A 63 8.27 6.24 6.27
C TYR A 63 8.82 4.89 6.75
N SER A 64 7.93 3.89 6.80
CA SER A 64 8.20 2.51 7.21
C SER A 64 7.54 1.55 6.21
N SER A 65 7.62 0.24 6.43
CA SER A 65 6.90 -0.75 5.59
C SER A 65 5.38 -0.51 5.53
N LYS A 66 4.81 0.25 6.48
CA LYS A 66 3.41 0.71 6.46
C LYS A 66 3.05 1.53 5.21
N THR A 67 4.05 2.09 4.54
CA THR A 67 3.88 2.76 3.25
C THR A 67 3.43 1.78 2.17
N ASP A 68 4.10 0.62 2.05
CA ASP A 68 3.72 -0.40 1.08
C ASP A 68 2.37 -1.05 1.42
N VAL A 69 2.03 -1.13 2.72
CA VAL A 69 0.71 -1.58 3.19
C VAL A 69 -0.42 -0.70 2.64
N PHE A 70 -0.23 0.62 2.62
CA PHE A 70 -1.22 1.54 2.06
C PHE A 70 -1.38 1.35 0.55
N SER A 71 -0.25 1.25 -0.18
CA SER A 71 -0.26 1.01 -1.62
C SER A 71 -0.94 -0.33 -1.96
N LEU A 72 -0.72 -1.37 -1.16
CA LEU A 72 -1.41 -2.66 -1.30
C LEU A 72 -2.93 -2.53 -1.11
N GLY A 73 -3.38 -1.74 -0.12
CA GLY A 73 -4.81 -1.45 0.07
C GLY A 73 -5.43 -0.82 -1.18
N LEU A 74 -4.75 0.13 -1.81
CA LEU A 74 -5.21 0.74 -3.06
C LEU A 74 -5.20 -0.21 -4.26
N ILE A 75 -4.22 -1.11 -4.35
CA ILE A 75 -4.22 -2.18 -5.35
C ILE A 75 -5.43 -3.09 -5.17
N LEU A 76 -5.78 -3.46 -3.94
CA LEU A 76 -6.98 -4.27 -3.68
C LEU A 76 -8.26 -3.55 -4.10
N VAL A 77 -8.37 -2.23 -3.88
CA VAL A 77 -9.51 -1.45 -4.39
C VAL A 77 -9.63 -1.59 -5.90
N GLU A 78 -8.52 -1.43 -6.63
CA GLU A 78 -8.51 -1.52 -8.09
C GLU A 78 -8.82 -2.93 -8.62
N LEU A 79 -8.40 -3.97 -7.92
CA LEU A 79 -8.72 -5.35 -8.31
C LEU A 79 -10.21 -5.70 -8.17
N TYR A 80 -10.93 -5.00 -7.29
CA TYR A 80 -12.34 -5.27 -7.00
C TYR A 80 -13.31 -4.24 -7.60
N ALA A 81 -12.82 -3.08 -8.02
CA ALA A 81 -13.65 -2.06 -8.64
C ALA A 81 -13.99 -2.37 -10.11
N TRP A 82 -15.17 -1.93 -10.56
CA TRP A 82 -15.53 -1.88 -11.98
C TRP A 82 -15.71 -0.43 -12.47
N ASP A 83 -15.51 -0.23 -13.77
CA ASP A 83 -15.20 1.06 -14.44
C ASP A 83 -16.04 2.27 -13.99
N ASP A 84 -17.36 2.14 -13.83
CA ASP A 84 -18.23 3.30 -13.64
C ASP A 84 -18.09 3.99 -12.27
N GLU A 85 -17.64 3.26 -11.24
CA GLU A 85 -17.51 3.78 -9.87
C GLU A 85 -16.07 3.72 -9.33
N PHE A 86 -15.12 3.22 -10.13
CA PHE A 86 -13.74 2.98 -9.72
C PHE A 86 -13.05 4.23 -9.19
N GLU A 87 -13.03 5.33 -9.96
CA GLU A 87 -12.28 6.53 -9.58
C GLU A 87 -12.79 7.14 -8.27
N ALA A 88 -14.12 7.20 -8.10
CA ALA A 88 -14.73 7.71 -6.87
C ALA A 88 -14.41 6.82 -5.66
N MET A 89 -14.48 5.49 -5.81
CA MET A 89 -14.14 4.56 -4.73
C MET A 89 -12.64 4.63 -4.39
N PHE A 90 -11.79 4.67 -5.41
CA PHE A 90 -10.35 4.76 -5.25
C PHE A 90 -9.94 6.03 -4.50
N ASP A 91 -10.47 7.18 -4.91
CA ASP A 91 -10.22 8.47 -4.25
C ASP A 91 -10.75 8.52 -2.82
N ASN A 92 -11.90 7.89 -2.56
CA ASN A 92 -12.45 7.74 -1.21
C ASN A 92 -11.47 6.96 -0.31
N TYR A 93 -11.09 5.75 -0.69
CA TYR A 93 -10.16 4.93 0.10
C TYR A 93 -8.79 5.60 0.25
N ARG A 94 -8.29 6.24 -0.80
CA ARG A 94 -7.05 7.05 -0.77
C ARG A 94 -7.13 8.20 0.21
N SER A 95 -8.32 8.77 0.41
CA SER A 95 -8.58 9.86 1.36
C SER A 95 -8.99 9.38 2.75
N GLY A 96 -8.99 8.06 3.00
CA GLY A 96 -9.44 7.46 4.27
C GLY A 96 -10.96 7.43 4.46
N ILE A 97 -11.72 7.63 3.38
CA ILE A 97 -13.18 7.54 3.36
C ILE A 97 -13.55 6.11 2.94
N GLN A 98 -14.30 5.42 3.77
CA GLN A 98 -14.77 4.06 3.48
C GLN A 98 -15.92 4.08 2.45
N SER A 99 -15.92 3.10 1.54
CA SER A 99 -16.98 2.89 0.55
C SER A 99 -17.29 1.40 0.43
N ASP A 100 -18.43 0.97 0.97
CA ASP A 100 -18.82 -0.45 1.02
C ASP A 100 -19.67 -0.89 -0.18
N HIS A 101 -19.92 0.00 -1.14
CA HIS A 101 -20.92 -0.25 -2.19
C HIS A 101 -20.53 -1.31 -3.23
N ILE A 102 -19.22 -1.57 -3.39
CA ILE A 102 -18.67 -2.44 -4.43
C ILE A 102 -18.00 -3.69 -3.83
N LEU A 103 -17.51 -3.57 -2.59
CA LEU A 103 -16.80 -4.62 -1.88
C LEU A 103 -17.76 -5.38 -0.97
N ASP A 104 -17.54 -6.68 -0.77
CA ASP A 104 -18.16 -7.34 0.37
C ASP A 104 -17.62 -6.74 1.67
N ARG A 105 -18.39 -6.90 2.75
CA ARG A 105 -18.08 -6.29 4.04
C ARG A 105 -16.69 -6.63 4.56
N GLU A 106 -16.23 -7.86 4.35
CA GLU A 106 -14.96 -8.31 4.89
C GLU A 106 -13.79 -7.68 4.12
N THR A 107 -13.88 -7.68 2.79
CA THR A 107 -12.92 -6.97 1.93
C THR A 107 -12.90 -5.48 2.24
N ALA A 108 -14.06 -4.84 2.40
CA ALA A 108 -14.16 -3.42 2.72
C ALA A 108 -13.51 -3.06 4.06
N GLU A 109 -13.75 -3.87 5.11
CA GLU A 109 -13.13 -3.72 6.42
C GLU A 109 -11.61 -3.91 6.37
N PHE A 110 -11.13 -4.89 5.60
CA PHE A 110 -9.70 -5.13 5.43
C PHE A 110 -9.01 -4.00 4.65
N VAL A 111 -9.54 -3.60 3.50
CA VAL A 111 -9.01 -2.49 2.70
C VAL A 111 -8.96 -1.21 3.53
N LYS A 112 -10.01 -0.91 4.30
CA LYS A 112 -10.07 0.27 5.17
C LYS A 112 -8.89 0.34 6.14
N ILE A 113 -8.54 -0.77 6.80
CA ILE A 113 -7.41 -0.76 7.76
C ILE A 113 -6.06 -0.62 7.05
N LEU A 114 -5.94 -1.09 5.80
CA LEU A 114 -4.72 -0.92 5.01
C LEU A 114 -4.56 0.52 4.51
N THR A 115 -5.65 1.17 4.10
CA THR A 115 -5.67 2.55 3.58
C THR A 115 -5.88 3.63 4.65
N GLU A 116 -5.69 3.30 5.92
CA GLU A 116 -5.79 4.26 7.02
C GLU A 116 -4.76 5.40 6.87
N VAL A 117 -5.19 6.65 6.96
CA VAL A 117 -4.32 7.82 6.70
C VAL A 117 -3.21 7.90 7.73
N ASN A 118 -3.49 7.56 8.99
CA ASN A 118 -2.45 7.50 10.02
C ASN A 118 -1.67 6.17 9.94
N PRO A 119 -0.39 6.16 9.52
CA PRO A 119 0.38 4.92 9.35
C PRO A 119 0.58 4.12 10.65
N LYS A 120 0.39 4.73 11.82
CA LYS A 120 0.45 4.04 13.12
C LYS A 120 -0.77 3.14 13.36
N CYS A 121 -1.90 3.44 12.72
CA CYS A 121 -3.15 2.69 12.87
C CYS A 121 -3.27 1.56 11.84
N ARG A 122 -2.48 1.57 10.76
CA ARG A 122 -2.38 0.45 9.81
C ARG A 122 -1.78 -0.79 10.48
N PRO A 123 -2.10 -2.03 10.07
CA PRO A 123 -1.41 -3.23 10.53
C PRO A 123 0.02 -3.32 9.98
N THR A 124 0.87 -4.11 10.62
CA THR A 124 2.15 -4.58 10.09
C THR A 124 1.92 -5.75 9.14
N CYS A 125 2.90 -6.08 8.30
CA CYS A 125 2.79 -7.26 7.44
C CYS A 125 2.58 -8.55 8.25
N ALA A 126 3.18 -8.66 9.44
CA ALA A 126 2.96 -9.81 10.32
C ALA A 126 1.51 -9.88 10.81
N GLU A 127 0.96 -8.76 11.29
CA GLU A 127 -0.45 -8.69 11.71
C GLU A 127 -1.41 -8.94 10.54
N MET A 128 -1.07 -8.51 9.31
CA MET A 128 -1.86 -8.80 8.12
C MET A 128 -1.90 -10.30 7.82
N LEU A 129 -0.77 -11.01 7.93
CA LEU A 129 -0.70 -12.46 7.69
C LEU A 129 -1.54 -13.27 8.69
N GLU A 130 -1.82 -12.71 9.87
CA GLU A 130 -2.69 -13.31 10.89
C GLU A 130 -4.15 -12.83 10.79
N HIS A 131 -4.46 -11.90 9.88
CA HIS A 131 -5.79 -11.31 9.76
C HIS A 131 -6.79 -12.30 9.16
N GLN A 132 -8.01 -12.32 9.70
CA GLN A 132 -9.07 -13.26 9.30
C GLN A 132 -9.39 -13.21 7.79
N PHE A 133 -9.32 -12.04 7.17
CA PHE A 133 -9.49 -11.89 5.72
C PHE A 133 -8.65 -12.87 4.90
N LEU A 134 -7.38 -13.07 5.27
CA LEU A 134 -6.48 -13.99 4.56
C LEU A 134 -6.71 -15.46 4.90
N SER A 135 -7.55 -15.78 5.88
CA SER A 135 -7.92 -17.17 6.19
C SER A 135 -8.87 -17.79 5.17
N TYR A 136 -9.43 -16.97 4.28
CA TYR A 136 -10.33 -17.38 3.19
C TYR A 136 -9.63 -17.44 1.82
N CYS A 137 -8.34 -17.10 1.75
CA CYS A 137 -7.51 -17.13 0.54
C CYS A 137 -6.60 -18.36 0.52
#